data_AF-A0A4S8J873-F1
#
_entry.id   AF-A0A4S8J873-F1
#
_cell.length_a   1.000
_cell.length_b   1.000
_cell.length_c   1.000
_cell.angle_alpha   90.00
_cell.angle_beta   90.00
_cell.angle_gamma   90.00
#
_symmetry.space_group_name_H-M   'P 1'
#
loop_
_entity.id
_entity.type
_entity.pdbx_description
1 polymer ?
#
loop_
_entity_poly.entity_id
_entity_poly.type
_entity_poly.pdbx_seq_one_letter_code
_entity_poly.pdbx_strand_id
1 'polypeptide(L)'
;MKTVEQLYLSVLSYTPRIWATAVGAVLLVLTLFLSMFLLFQHLSAYKNPEEQKFLIGVILMVPCYSIESYVSLANPSISVDCEILRDCYEAFAMYCFGRYLVACLGGEDRTIEFLKRQGASSSKTSLLENASEKGVIKHPFPMNYILKPWRLGEWFYRIIKIGIIQYMIIKTVTAVLAVSLETLGVYCDGEFKLTCG
;
A
#
# COMPACT_ATOMS: atom_id res chain seq x y z
N MET A 1 5.26 14.60 -33.09
CA MET A 1 5.28 16.04 -32.74
C MET A 1 3.88 16.66 -32.79
N LYS A 2 3.17 16.68 -33.93
CA LYS A 2 1.81 17.25 -34.04
C LYS A 2 0.74 16.60 -33.12
N THR A 3 0.81 15.29 -32.90
CA THR A 3 -0.12 14.56 -32.03
C THR A 3 0.08 14.85 -30.53
N VAL A 4 1.31 15.10 -30.10
CA VAL A 4 1.64 15.43 -28.69
C VAL A 4 1.18 16.83 -28.35
N GLU A 5 1.39 17.79 -29.26
CA GLU A 5 0.93 19.17 -29.11
C GLU A 5 -0.61 19.27 -29.08
N GLN A 6 -1.28 18.42 -29.85
CA GLN A 6 -2.73 18.33 -29.91
C GLN A 6 -3.33 17.62 -28.68
N LEU A 7 -2.62 16.64 -28.11
CA LEU A 7 -2.96 16.03 -26.81
C LEU A 7 -2.78 17.05 -25.68
N TYR A 8 -1.67 17.79 -25.69
CA TYR A 8 -1.37 18.84 -24.71
C TYR A 8 -2.43 19.94 -24.73
N LEU A 9 -2.85 20.38 -25.92
CA LEU A 9 -3.98 21.31 -26.10
C LEU A 9 -5.31 20.72 -25.61
N SER A 10 -5.56 19.42 -25.83
CA SER A 10 -6.78 18.76 -25.36
C SER A 10 -6.84 18.63 -23.83
N VAL A 11 -5.70 18.35 -23.19
CA VAL A 11 -5.51 18.33 -21.72
C VAL A 11 -5.65 19.74 -21.14
N LEU A 12 -5.09 20.76 -21.80
CA LEU A 12 -5.23 22.16 -21.40
C LEU A 12 -6.67 22.68 -21.53
N SER A 13 -7.46 22.11 -22.44
CA SER A 13 -8.87 22.43 -22.68
C SER A 13 -9.86 21.53 -21.93
N TYR A 14 -9.37 20.71 -20.98
CA TYR A 14 -10.23 19.88 -20.16
C TYR A 14 -10.97 20.74 -19.14
N THR A 15 -12.25 21.00 -19.39
CA THR A 15 -13.15 21.61 -18.42
C THR A 15 -13.84 20.50 -17.64
N PRO A 16 -13.38 20.15 -16.42
CA PRO A 16 -14.06 19.13 -15.64
C PRO A 16 -15.48 19.58 -15.35
N ARG A 17 -16.42 18.64 -15.35
CA ARG A 17 -17.83 18.97 -15.20
C ARG A 17 -18.06 19.56 -13.80
N ILE A 18 -18.57 20.79 -13.74
CA ILE A 18 -18.64 21.62 -12.52
C ILE A 18 -19.29 20.92 -11.33
N TRP A 19 -20.32 20.09 -11.57
CA TRP A 19 -20.95 19.34 -10.49
C TRP A 19 -20.04 18.24 -9.91
N ALA A 20 -19.21 17.61 -10.74
CA ALA A 20 -18.29 16.55 -10.30
C ALA A 20 -17.16 17.14 -9.45
N THR A 21 -16.60 18.28 -9.85
CA THR A 21 -15.57 18.97 -9.05
C THR A 21 -16.14 19.51 -7.75
N ALA A 22 -17.36 20.05 -7.75
CA ALA A 22 -18.02 20.52 -6.53
C ALA A 22 -18.27 19.38 -5.53
N VAL A 23 -18.80 18.24 -5.99
CA VAL A 23 -19.02 17.05 -5.14
C VAL A 23 -17.68 16.50 -4.64
N GLY A 24 -16.69 16.38 -5.52
CA GLY A 24 -15.34 15.93 -5.16
C GLY A 24 -14.68 16.82 -4.10
N ALA A 25 -14.83 18.15 -4.20
CA ALA A 25 -14.29 19.10 -3.23
C ALA A 25 -14.96 18.95 -1.85
N VAL A 26 -16.28 18.75 -1.79
CA VAL A 26 -16.99 18.53 -0.52
C VAL A 26 -16.52 17.25 0.16
N LEU A 27 -16.39 16.16 -0.60
CA LEU A 27 -15.90 14.88 -0.08
C LEU A 27 -14.44 14.96 0.37
N LEU A 28 -13.57 15.65 -0.39
CA LEU A 28 -12.19 15.93 0.00
C LEU A 28 -12.15 16.61 1.37
N VAL A 29 -12.86 17.72 1.54
CA VAL A 29 -12.87 18.49 2.79
C VAL A 29 -13.37 17.65 3.95
N LEU A 30 -14.43 16.87 3.74
CA LEU A 30 -14.95 15.96 4.76
C LEU A 30 -13.92 14.91 5.18
N THR A 31 -13.27 14.27 4.21
CA THR A 31 -12.24 13.25 4.48
C THR A 31 -11.01 13.85 5.18
N LEU A 32 -10.56 15.04 4.75
CA LEU A 32 -9.45 15.74 5.42
C LEU A 32 -9.82 16.08 6.87
N PHE A 33 -11.04 16.57 7.11
CA PHE A 33 -11.50 16.88 8.46
C PHE A 33 -11.53 15.64 9.37
N LEU A 34 -12.15 14.56 8.90
CA LEU A 34 -12.22 13.29 9.64
C LEU A 34 -10.82 12.71 9.92
N SER A 35 -9.93 12.73 8.92
CA SER A 35 -8.56 12.25 9.08
C SER A 35 -7.77 13.10 10.06
N MET A 36 -7.89 14.43 9.99
CA MET A 36 -7.21 15.33 10.93
C MET A 36 -7.74 15.16 12.35
N PHE A 37 -9.04 14.94 12.53
CA PHE A 37 -9.63 14.63 13.83
C PHE A 37 -9.07 13.32 14.39
N LEU A 38 -8.99 12.26 13.58
CA LEU A 38 -8.42 10.98 13.99
C LEU A 38 -6.93 11.09 14.37
N LEU A 39 -6.15 11.82 13.56
CA LEU A 39 -4.74 12.10 13.87
C LEU A 39 -4.60 12.88 15.17
N PHE A 40 -5.41 13.92 15.38
CA PHE A 40 -5.41 14.69 16.62
C PHE A 40 -5.74 13.81 17.83
N GLN A 41 -6.72 12.91 17.73
CA GLN A 41 -7.05 11.98 18.80
C GLN A 41 -5.87 11.07 19.16
N HIS A 42 -5.18 10.51 18.17
CA HIS A 42 -3.99 9.68 18.40
C HIS A 42 -2.81 10.47 18.96
N LEU A 43 -2.61 11.72 18.53
CA LEU A 43 -1.55 12.59 19.05
C LEU A 43 -1.85 13.12 20.46
N SER A 44 -3.12 13.38 20.77
CA SER A 44 -3.56 13.86 22.08
C SER A 44 -3.54 12.73 23.13
N ALA A 45 -3.94 11.52 22.74
CA ALA A 45 -3.87 10.33 23.58
C ALA A 45 -2.60 9.49 23.30
N TYR A 46 -1.41 10.11 23.33
CA TYR A 46 -0.13 9.47 23.02
C TYR A 46 0.42 8.65 24.19
N LYS A 47 -0.17 7.47 24.44
CA LYS A 47 0.20 6.57 25.54
C LYS A 47 1.27 5.55 25.17
N ASN A 48 1.24 5.01 23.95
CA ASN A 48 2.14 3.96 23.46
C ASN A 48 2.92 4.47 22.23
N PRO A 49 4.07 5.13 22.44
CA PRO A 49 4.80 5.81 21.35
C PRO A 49 5.34 4.85 20.29
N GLU A 50 5.61 3.60 20.65
CA GLU A 50 6.13 2.59 19.72
C GLU A 50 5.11 2.12 18.68
N GLU A 51 3.83 2.04 19.06
CA GLU A 51 2.72 1.64 18.20
C GLU A 51 2.18 2.85 17.42
N GLN A 52 1.93 3.96 18.13
CA GLN A 52 1.21 5.11 17.60
C GLN A 52 1.99 5.83 16.49
N LYS A 53 3.33 5.89 16.56
CA LYS A 53 4.14 6.50 15.50
C LYS A 53 3.96 5.82 14.14
N PHE A 54 3.84 4.49 14.14
CA PHE A 54 3.63 3.73 12.91
C PHE A 54 2.18 3.81 12.44
N LEU A 55 1.23 3.80 13.39
CA LEU A 55 -0.18 3.98 13.09
C LEU A 55 -0.49 5.33 12.44
N ILE A 56 0.13 6.41 12.91
CA ILE A 56 0.01 7.75 12.31
C ILE A 56 0.45 7.72 10.83
N GLY A 57 1.55 7.03 10.53
CA GLY A 57 2.01 6.82 9.15
C GLY A 57 1.02 6.03 8.28
N VAL A 58 0.21 5.13 8.86
CA VAL A 58 -0.85 4.46 8.09
C VAL A 58 -2.06 5.37 7.89
N ILE A 59 -2.47 6.12 8.91
CA ILE A 59 -3.65 7.02 8.83
C ILE A 59 -3.44 8.12 7.80
N LEU A 60 -2.22 8.66 7.68
CA LEU A 60 -1.85 9.68 6.70
C LEU A 60 -2.01 9.22 5.24
N MET A 61 -2.27 7.93 4.97
CA MET A 61 -2.64 7.45 3.64
C MET A 61 -3.97 8.06 3.15
N VAL A 62 -4.98 8.15 4.02
CA VAL A 62 -6.32 8.64 3.67
C VAL A 62 -6.30 10.07 3.09
N PRO A 63 -5.65 11.07 3.72
CA PRO A 63 -5.60 12.42 3.17
C PRO A 63 -4.74 12.49 1.90
N CYS A 64 -3.63 11.75 1.80
CA CYS A 64 -2.82 11.69 0.58
C CYS A 64 -3.63 11.22 -0.63
N TYR A 65 -4.36 10.11 -0.50
CA TYR A 65 -5.20 9.59 -1.59
C TYR A 65 -6.35 10.53 -1.92
N SER A 66 -6.96 11.15 -0.92
CA SER A 66 -8.08 12.08 -1.16
C SER A 66 -7.63 13.31 -1.96
N ILE A 67 -6.46 13.86 -1.63
CA ILE A 67 -5.85 14.99 -2.35
C ILE A 67 -5.50 14.58 -3.77
N GLU A 68 -4.81 13.45 -3.93
CA GLU A 68 -4.43 12.94 -5.25
C GLU A 68 -5.66 12.70 -6.14
N SER A 69 -6.72 12.09 -5.61
CA SER A 69 -7.96 11.84 -6.36
C SER A 69 -8.64 13.14 -6.79
N TYR A 70 -8.62 14.18 -5.96
CA TYR A 70 -9.18 15.49 -6.33
C TYR A 70 -8.29 16.23 -7.34
N VAL A 71 -6.96 16.18 -7.18
CA VAL A 71 -6.01 16.78 -8.11
C VAL A 71 -6.11 16.13 -9.49
N SER A 72 -6.22 14.81 -9.53
CA SER A 72 -6.42 14.05 -10.77
C SER A 72 -7.72 14.45 -11.49
N LEU A 73 -8.79 14.69 -10.73
CA LEU A 73 -10.06 15.19 -11.30
C LEU A 73 -9.96 16.64 -11.81
N ALA A 74 -9.21 17.50 -11.13
CA ALA A 74 -9.13 18.93 -11.43
C ALA A 74 -8.13 19.24 -12.56
N ASN A 75 -6.94 18.64 -12.50
CA ASN A 75 -5.82 18.92 -13.39
C ASN A 75 -5.11 17.61 -13.78
N PRO A 76 -5.51 16.98 -14.90
CA PRO A 76 -4.87 15.75 -15.37
C PRO A 76 -3.39 15.92 -15.77
N SER A 77 -2.90 17.15 -15.94
CA SER A 77 -1.46 17.38 -16.18
C SER A 77 -0.60 17.21 -14.92
N ILE A 78 -1.18 17.37 -13.73
CA ILE A 78 -0.48 17.23 -12.44
C ILE A 78 -0.74 15.84 -11.84
N SER A 79 -1.70 15.08 -12.38
CA SER A 79 -2.09 13.77 -11.84
C SER A 79 -0.94 12.78 -11.80
N VAL A 80 -0.07 12.81 -12.82
CA VAL A 80 1.12 11.95 -12.93
C VAL A 80 2.08 12.19 -11.76
N ASP A 81 2.44 13.44 -11.48
CA ASP A 81 3.32 13.81 -10.36
C ASP A 81 2.72 13.38 -9.00
N CYS A 82 1.41 13.55 -8.84
CA CYS A 82 0.69 13.12 -7.64
C CYS A 82 0.60 11.59 -7.51
N GLU A 83 0.49 10.87 -8.62
CA GLU A 83 0.46 9.41 -8.65
C GLU A 83 1.79 8.81 -8.18
N ILE A 84 2.92 9.38 -8.57
CA ILE A 84 4.25 8.93 -8.11
C ILE A 84 4.39 9.16 -6.60
N LEU A 85 3.96 10.32 -6.09
CA LEU A 85 3.97 10.62 -4.67
C LEU A 85 3.10 9.62 -3.88
N ARG A 86 1.92 9.27 -4.41
CA ARG A 86 1.02 8.25 -3.85
C ARG A 86 1.69 6.88 -3.82
N ASP A 87 2.34 6.48 -4.90
CA ASP A 87 2.99 5.17 -5.02
C ASP A 87 4.19 5.05 -4.06
N CYS A 88 4.96 6.13 -3.88
CA CYS A 88 6.01 6.21 -2.87
C CYS A 88 5.44 6.14 -1.45
N TYR A 89 4.31 6.82 -1.21
CA TYR A 89 3.64 6.79 0.08
C TYR A 89 3.10 5.40 0.42
N GLU A 90 2.55 4.67 -0.54
CA GLU A 90 2.04 3.31 -0.33
C GLU A 90 3.15 2.36 0.13
N ALA A 91 4.36 2.51 -0.45
CA ALA A 91 5.54 1.77 -0.04
C ALA A 91 5.93 2.06 1.43
N PHE A 92 5.88 3.34 1.82
CA PHE A 92 6.09 3.77 3.21
C PHE A 92 4.99 3.25 4.16
N ALA A 93 3.72 3.33 3.74
CA ALA A 93 2.58 2.88 4.53
C ALA A 93 2.63 1.38 4.80
N MET A 94 3.06 0.57 3.84
CA MET A 94 3.25 -0.88 4.02
C MET A 94 4.34 -1.18 5.07
N TYR A 95 5.43 -0.41 5.08
CA TYR A 95 6.46 -0.53 6.11
C TYR A 95 5.92 -0.15 7.50
N CYS A 96 5.21 0.99 7.59
CA CYS A 96 4.56 1.41 8.82
C CYS A 96 3.57 0.36 9.34
N PHE A 97 2.74 -0.20 8.47
CA PHE A 97 1.79 -1.24 8.82
C PHE A 97 2.48 -2.50 9.37
N GLY A 98 3.54 -2.98 8.71
CA GLY A 98 4.29 -4.14 9.18
C GLY A 98 4.94 -3.90 10.56
N ARG A 99 5.52 -2.71 10.77
CA ARG A 99 6.10 -2.33 12.07
C ARG A 99 5.05 -2.12 13.15
N TYR A 100 3.88 -1.60 12.79
CA TYR A 100 2.73 -1.45 13.69
C TYR A 100 2.27 -2.81 14.20
N LEU A 101 2.09 -3.81 13.32
CA LEU A 101 1.71 -5.17 13.73
C LEU A 101 2.71 -5.79 14.71
N VAL A 102 4.01 -5.61 14.46
CA VAL A 102 5.08 -6.08 15.35
C VAL A 102 5.03 -5.35 16.71
N ALA A 103 4.75 -4.05 16.71
CA ALA A 103 4.61 -3.28 17.94
C ALA A 103 3.40 -3.76 18.77
N CYS A 104 2.24 -3.97 18.15
CA CYS A 104 1.04 -4.50 18.82
C CYS A 104 1.22 -5.91 19.41
N LEU A 105 2.16 -6.69 18.87
CA LEU A 105 2.51 -8.01 19.39
C LEU A 105 3.56 -7.97 20.52
N GLY A 106 3.99 -6.78 20.93
CA GLY A 106 4.97 -6.60 22.00
C GLY A 106 6.43 -6.74 21.54
N GLY A 107 6.71 -6.47 20.27
CA GLY A 107 8.07 -6.46 19.71
C GLY A 107 8.43 -7.72 18.90
N GLU A 108 9.64 -7.75 18.36
CA GLU A 108 10.08 -8.79 17.43
C GLU A 108 10.15 -10.18 18.09
N ASP A 109 10.74 -10.28 19.28
CA ASP A 109 10.92 -11.56 19.98
C ASP A 109 9.57 -12.19 20.35
N ARG A 110 8.64 -11.38 20.87
CA ARG A 110 7.28 -11.80 21.21
C ARG A 110 6.47 -12.17 19.97
N THR A 111 6.66 -11.46 18.87
CA THR A 111 6.06 -11.81 17.57
C THR A 111 6.54 -13.18 17.09
N ILE A 112 7.84 -13.45 17.18
CA ILE A 112 8.43 -14.75 16.77
C ILE A 112 7.94 -15.87 17.68
N GLU A 113 7.89 -15.63 19.00
CA GLU A 113 7.34 -16.57 19.97
C GLU A 113 5.86 -16.87 19.68
N PHE A 114 5.06 -15.82 19.43
CA PHE A 114 3.66 -15.94 19.06
C PHE A 114 3.47 -16.75 17.78
N LEU A 115 4.25 -16.48 16.73
CA LEU A 115 4.22 -17.25 15.48
C LEU A 115 4.56 -18.72 15.72
N LYS A 116 5.63 -19.01 16.48
CA LYS A 116 6.01 -20.40 16.84
C LYS A 116 4.88 -21.11 17.60
N ARG A 117 4.23 -20.41 18.55
CA ARG A 117 3.11 -20.95 19.34
C ARG A 117 1.86 -21.18 18.49
N GLN A 118 1.50 -20.24 17.61
CA GLN A 118 0.34 -20.35 16.72
C GLN A 118 0.51 -21.54 15.76
N GLY A 119 1.73 -21.71 15.22
CA GLY A 119 2.08 -22.90 14.44
C GLY A 119 1.87 -24.18 15.25
N ALA A 120 2.36 -24.23 16.50
CA ALA A 120 2.16 -25.40 17.35
C ALA A 120 0.68 -25.68 17.69
N SER A 121 -0.16 -24.65 17.88
CA SER A 121 -1.58 -24.79 18.24
C SER A 121 -2.49 -25.24 17.09
N SER A 122 -2.16 -24.87 15.84
CA SER A 122 -2.91 -25.33 14.65
C SER A 122 -2.87 -26.86 14.45
N SER A 123 -2.02 -27.55 15.23
CA SER A 123 -1.83 -29.00 15.24
C SER A 123 -2.92 -29.81 15.99
N LYS A 124 -3.85 -29.17 16.72
CA LYS A 124 -4.80 -29.90 17.59
C LYS A 124 -6.09 -30.40 16.93
N THR A 125 -6.30 -30.15 15.63
CA THR A 125 -7.54 -30.52 14.91
C THR A 125 -7.42 -31.74 13.98
N SER A 126 -6.38 -32.56 14.06
CA SER A 126 -6.35 -33.84 13.32
C SER A 126 -5.75 -34.96 14.16
N LEU A 127 -6.60 -35.64 14.92
CA LEU A 127 -6.29 -36.78 15.79
C LEU A 127 -5.98 -38.09 15.04
N LEU A 128 -5.40 -38.05 13.83
CA LEU A 128 -5.05 -39.30 13.13
C LEU A 128 -3.85 -39.24 12.18
N GLU A 129 -3.04 -38.17 12.13
CA GLU A 129 -1.92 -38.15 11.20
C GLU A 129 -0.63 -37.68 11.86
N ASN A 130 0.25 -38.67 12.08
CA ASN A 130 1.70 -38.61 12.11
C ASN A 130 2.37 -37.37 12.73
N ALA A 131 3.11 -37.61 13.81
CA ALA A 131 3.82 -36.67 14.68
C ALA A 131 4.89 -35.74 14.03
N SER A 132 4.84 -35.47 12.73
CA SER A 132 5.89 -34.78 11.96
C SER A 132 5.49 -33.40 11.39
N GLU A 133 4.20 -33.05 11.26
CA GLU A 133 3.79 -31.75 10.69
C GLU A 133 3.42 -30.71 11.75
N LYS A 134 4.39 -30.37 12.60
CA LYS A 134 4.28 -29.23 13.52
C LYS A 134 4.31 -27.91 12.72
N GLY A 135 3.26 -27.10 12.79
CA GLY A 135 3.36 -25.66 12.44
C GLY A 135 2.94 -25.23 11.05
N VAL A 136 2.09 -25.99 10.36
CA VAL A 136 1.81 -25.81 8.94
C VAL A 136 0.50 -25.04 8.71
N ILE A 137 0.55 -23.82 8.15
CA ILE A 137 -0.65 -23.10 7.70
C ILE A 137 -1.01 -23.57 6.29
N LYS A 138 -2.24 -24.07 6.11
CA LYS A 138 -2.83 -24.35 4.80
C LYS A 138 -3.34 -23.04 4.19
N HIS A 139 -2.95 -22.78 2.96
CA HIS A 139 -3.36 -21.56 2.25
C HIS A 139 -4.83 -21.68 1.80
N PRO A 140 -5.58 -20.57 1.70
CA PRO A 140 -6.91 -20.59 1.10
C PRO A 140 -6.84 -20.93 -0.40
N PHE A 141 -7.94 -21.45 -0.95
CA PHE A 141 -8.10 -21.64 -2.39
C PHE A 141 -8.00 -20.29 -3.13
N PRO A 142 -7.29 -20.17 -4.27
CA PRO A 142 -6.63 -21.21 -5.08
C PRO A 142 -5.15 -21.46 -4.73
N MET A 143 -4.59 -20.66 -3.81
CA MET A 143 -3.16 -20.67 -3.45
C MET A 143 -2.68 -22.03 -2.93
N ASN A 144 -3.58 -22.82 -2.34
CA ASN A 144 -3.32 -24.18 -1.83
C ASN A 144 -2.77 -25.16 -2.89
N TYR A 145 -3.06 -24.95 -4.17
CA TYR A 145 -2.59 -25.85 -5.25
C TYR A 145 -1.17 -25.53 -5.73
N ILE A 146 -0.73 -24.28 -5.58
CA ILE A 146 0.53 -23.78 -6.14
C ILE A 146 1.60 -23.73 -5.04
N LEU A 147 1.22 -23.34 -3.82
CA LEU A 147 2.15 -23.11 -2.74
C LEU A 147 2.12 -24.23 -1.71
N LYS A 148 3.30 -24.82 -1.48
CA LYS A 148 3.51 -25.72 -0.33
C LYS A 148 3.18 -24.97 0.96
N PRO A 149 2.61 -25.66 1.96
CA PRO A 149 2.11 -25.00 3.12
C PRO A 149 3.28 -24.49 3.99
N TRP A 150 3.11 -23.30 4.57
CA TRP A 150 4.20 -22.57 5.21
C TRP A 150 4.34 -22.93 6.69
N ARG A 151 5.59 -23.08 7.14
CA ARG A 151 5.93 -23.33 8.55
C ARG A 151 6.07 -22.01 9.28
N LEU A 152 5.25 -21.80 10.31
CA LEU A 152 5.30 -20.60 11.15
C LEU A 152 6.51 -20.64 12.09
N GLY A 153 7.34 -19.61 12.03
CA GLY A 153 8.53 -19.48 12.87
C GLY A 153 9.37 -18.26 12.49
N GLU A 154 10.60 -18.24 12.98
CA GLU A 154 11.53 -17.12 12.76
C GLU A 154 11.88 -16.93 11.28
N TRP A 155 12.06 -18.02 10.54
CA TRP A 155 12.36 -17.96 9.11
C TRP A 155 11.24 -17.29 8.32
N PHE A 156 9.98 -17.63 8.63
CA PHE A 156 8.82 -17.01 8.03
C PHE A 156 8.72 -15.51 8.36
N TYR A 157 8.96 -15.12 9.62
CA TYR A 157 9.03 -13.70 9.99
C TYR A 157 10.11 -12.95 9.21
N ARG A 158 11.28 -13.57 9.03
CA ARG A 158 12.39 -13.00 8.25
C ARG A 158 12.00 -12.81 6.78
N ILE A 159 11.26 -13.76 6.19
CA ILE A 159 10.72 -13.62 4.83
C ILE A 159 9.75 -12.45 4.73
N ILE A 160 8.83 -12.29 5.69
CA ILE A 160 7.91 -11.15 5.70
C ILE A 160 8.69 -9.83 5.74
N LYS A 161 9.68 -9.73 6.64
CA LYS A 161 10.51 -8.52 6.78
C LYS A 161 11.25 -8.20 5.48
N ILE A 162 11.86 -9.20 4.85
CA ILE A 162 12.54 -9.04 3.55
C ILE A 162 11.53 -8.69 2.47
N GLY A 163 10.36 -9.33 2.44
CA GLY A 163 9.32 -9.10 1.45
C GLY A 163 8.76 -7.68 1.48
N ILE A 164 8.58 -7.10 2.67
CA ILE A 164 8.15 -5.69 2.82
C ILE A 164 9.22 -4.75 2.24
N ILE A 165 10.49 -4.98 2.54
CA ILE A 165 11.60 -4.16 2.02
C ILE A 165 11.73 -4.33 0.50
N GLN A 166 11.62 -5.56 0.01
CA GLN A 166 11.67 -5.87 -1.41
C GLN A 166 10.52 -5.18 -2.16
N TYR A 167 9.30 -5.27 -1.65
CA TYR A 167 8.14 -4.58 -2.21
C TYR A 167 8.38 -3.07 -2.27
N MET A 168 8.89 -2.48 -1.19
CA MET A 168 9.18 -1.04 -1.14
C MET A 168 10.18 -0.63 -2.23
N ILE A 169 11.27 -1.38 -2.40
CA ILE A 169 12.27 -1.10 -3.44
C ILE A 169 11.67 -1.27 -4.83
N ILE A 170 11.00 -2.39 -5.11
CA ILE A 170 10.40 -2.65 -6.43
C ILE A 170 9.42 -1.55 -6.78
N LYS A 171 8.53 -1.18 -5.86
CA LYS A 171 7.50 -0.17 -6.12
C LYS A 171 8.10 1.21 -6.38
N THR A 172 9.08 1.63 -5.58
CA THR A 172 9.79 2.90 -5.82
C THR A 172 10.56 2.91 -7.15
N VAL A 173 11.26 1.81 -7.48
CA VAL A 173 12.00 1.71 -8.74
C VAL A 173 11.05 1.72 -9.94
N THR A 174 9.93 1.00 -9.87
CA THR A 174 8.91 0.99 -10.93
C THR A 174 8.31 2.39 -11.12
N ALA A 175 8.02 3.13 -10.04
CA ALA A 175 7.51 4.50 -10.14
C ALA A 175 8.53 5.44 -10.82
N VAL A 176 9.80 5.37 -10.45
CA VAL A 176 10.87 6.18 -11.08
C VAL A 176 11.07 5.79 -12.55
N LEU A 177 10.98 4.50 -12.88
CA LEU A 177 11.05 4.01 -14.25
C LEU A 177 9.87 4.52 -15.08
N ALA A 178 8.66 4.53 -14.54
CA ALA A 178 7.47 5.07 -15.23
C ALA A 178 7.68 6.53 -15.64
N VAL A 179 8.15 7.38 -14.72
CA VAL A 179 8.49 8.79 -15.01
C VAL A 179 9.55 8.90 -16.10
N SER A 180 10.59 8.08 -15.99
CA SER A 180 11.70 8.10 -16.94
C SER A 180 11.20 7.74 -18.35
N LEU A 181 10.34 6.73 -18.47
CA LEU A 181 9.75 6.30 -19.74
C LEU A 181 8.74 7.33 -20.30
N GLU A 182 8.04 8.04 -19.43
CA GLU A 182 7.11 9.11 -19.82
C GLU A 182 7.84 10.33 -20.38
N THR A 183 8.94 10.76 -19.75
CA THR A 183 9.77 11.84 -20.29
C THR A 183 10.39 11.49 -21.65
N LEU A 184 10.60 10.21 -21.94
CA LEU A 184 11.05 9.71 -23.24
C LEU A 184 9.92 9.56 -24.28
N GLY A 185 8.65 9.74 -23.87
CA GLY A 185 7.48 9.64 -24.74
C GLY A 185 7.16 8.21 -25.22
N VAL A 186 7.71 7.20 -24.56
CA VAL A 186 7.49 5.77 -24.87
C VAL A 186 6.43 5.16 -23.95
N TYR A 187 6.23 5.75 -22.76
CA TYR A 187 5.18 5.37 -21.83
C TYR A 187 3.83 5.95 -22.30
N CYS A 188 2.89 5.07 -22.63
CA CYS A 188 1.54 5.43 -23.04
C CYS A 188 0.59 5.15 -21.87
N ASP A 189 0.38 6.16 -21.03
CA ASP A 189 -0.53 6.01 -19.90
C ASP A 189 -1.98 5.83 -20.39
N GLY A 190 -2.66 4.81 -19.86
CA GLY A 190 -4.06 4.49 -20.19
C GLY A 190 -4.35 3.89 -21.57
N GLU A 191 -3.37 3.63 -22.45
CA GLU A 191 -3.59 3.00 -23.77
C GLU A 191 -2.92 1.62 -23.91
N PHE A 192 -3.71 0.57 -24.14
CA PHE A 192 -3.22 -0.80 -24.40
C PHE A 192 -2.67 -0.95 -25.83
N LYS A 193 -1.54 -0.30 -26.15
CA LYS A 193 -0.83 -0.46 -27.43
C LYS A 193 0.44 -1.29 -27.23
N LEU A 194 0.57 -2.39 -27.98
CA LEU A 194 1.74 -3.28 -27.97
C LEU A 194 3.05 -2.61 -28.41
N THR A 195 2.97 -1.40 -28.98
CA THR A 195 4.11 -0.58 -29.42
C THR A 195 4.61 0.41 -28.38
N CYS A 196 3.92 0.55 -27.24
CA CYS A 196 4.36 1.37 -26.11
C CYS A 196 4.93 0.46 -25.02
N GLY A 197 6.09 0.79 -24.46
CA GLY A 197 6.81 -0.03 -23.48
C GLY A 197 7.91 0.74 -22.77
#